data_AF-A0A3P7DCC9-F1
#
_entry.id   AF-A0A3P7DCC9-F1
#
_cell.length_a   1.000
_cell.length_b   1.000
_cell.length_c   1.000
_cell.angle_alpha   90.00
_cell.angle_beta   90.00
_cell.angle_gamma   90.00
#
_symmetry.space_group_name_H-M   'P 1'
#
loop_
_entity.id
_entity.type
_entity.pdbx_description
1 polymer ?
#
loop_
_entity_poly.entity_id
_entity_poly.type
_entity_poly.pdbx_seq_one_letter_code
_entity_poly.pdbx_strand_id
1 'polypeptide(L)'
;MRLVKRLLQQFRGHMFVEKLKYYERFRPYPISLKMYLGFGQEGTVEISFKFLQKELLVRLANISKEIDSLLQNLPQLSSTTDVCKLFYQSFEDLLPFENAEPTDDNISSFNEKLETVMMRHENTIEEMAEGIVQLRQKYGINITSNNKIQYSLDRFYFNTISIRILQHQHLIIFGTLLPASPRHIGCIDPACDVAAVIVDAYDSARFVCDGCYCDSPKLQFDSYNSVAPGQPIAIAAIPSHLYHIMFELFKNSMRATVDHYGEFEKLPPIQVLATLGEEDLTVRISDSGGGIPRRKMNHLFQYSYTTALPPASGGHNAALAGYGYGLPLSRLYARYFHGDLMVTSMEGYGTDAFLYIKAVPFKASETIPRYSTSSRNNSSPSPIVSQPSG
;
A
#
# COMPACT_ATOMS: atom_id res chain seq x y z
N MET A 1 23.65 40.69 11.62
CA MET A 1 23.11 39.34 11.93
C MET A 1 21.86 38.94 11.14
N ARG A 2 20.78 39.75 11.09
CA ARG A 2 19.54 39.37 10.36
C ARG A 2 19.74 39.15 8.86
N LEU A 3 20.53 39.99 8.19
CA LEU A 3 20.83 39.87 6.75
C LEU A 3 21.59 38.57 6.44
N VAL A 4 22.61 38.24 7.25
CA VAL A 4 23.40 37.01 7.12
C VAL A 4 22.52 35.77 7.32
N LYS A 5 21.66 35.75 8.36
CA LYS A 5 20.71 34.64 8.56
C LYS A 5 19.75 34.46 7.38
N ARG A 6 19.23 35.56 6.81
CA ARG A 6 18.35 35.51 5.63
C ARG A 6 19.06 34.99 4.39
N LEU A 7 20.27 35.48 4.11
CA LEU A 7 21.09 35.01 3.00
C LEU A 7 21.40 33.52 3.16
N LEU A 8 21.87 33.09 4.33
CA LEU A 8 22.14 31.67 4.61
C LEU A 8 20.89 30.79 4.43
N GLN A 9 19.72 31.26 4.84
CA GLN A 9 18.47 30.53 4.64
C GLN A 9 18.07 30.44 3.16
N GLN A 10 18.26 31.52 2.38
CA GLN A 10 18.04 31.50 0.93
C GLN A 10 19.02 30.57 0.22
N PHE A 11 20.31 30.61 0.58
CA PHE A 11 21.32 29.69 0.04
C PHE A 11 21.00 28.24 0.39
N ARG A 12 20.62 27.95 1.64
CA ARG A 12 20.20 26.61 2.08
C ARG A 12 18.98 26.13 1.30
N GLY A 13 17.98 26.99 1.13
CA GLY A 13 16.80 26.70 0.31
C GLY A 13 17.14 26.42 -1.15
N HIS A 14 18.08 27.17 -1.74
CA HIS A 14 18.55 26.94 -3.11
C HIS A 14 19.24 25.58 -3.26
N MET A 15 20.20 25.27 -2.38
CA MET A 15 20.91 23.98 -2.43
C MET A 15 19.96 22.79 -2.22
N PHE A 16 18.98 22.94 -1.33
CA PHE A 16 17.93 21.94 -1.12
C PHE A 16 17.18 21.64 -2.42
N VAL A 17 16.68 22.69 -3.10
CA VAL A 17 15.94 22.54 -4.37
C VAL A 17 16.81 21.94 -5.48
N GLU A 18 18.09 22.31 -5.55
CA GLU A 18 19.03 21.71 -6.52
C GLU A 18 19.27 20.23 -6.26
N LYS A 19 19.44 19.84 -4.99
CA LYS A 19 19.61 18.44 -4.59
C LYS A 19 18.36 17.62 -4.85
N LEU A 20 17.18 18.13 -4.51
CA LEU A 20 15.92 17.48 -4.82
C LEU A 20 15.79 17.21 -6.34
N LYS A 21 15.98 18.24 -7.16
CA LYS A 21 15.96 18.13 -8.64
C LYS A 21 17.06 17.21 -9.20
N TYR A 22 18.19 17.08 -8.51
CA TYR A 22 19.23 16.14 -8.88
C TYR A 22 18.73 14.70 -8.67
N TYR A 23 18.18 14.39 -7.49
CA TYR A 23 17.69 13.05 -7.15
C TYR A 23 16.44 12.63 -7.93
N GLU A 24 15.58 13.57 -8.34
CA GLU A 24 14.42 13.33 -9.23
C GLU A 24 14.77 12.71 -10.60
N ARG A 25 16.04 12.80 -11.01
CA ARG A 25 16.50 12.25 -12.30
C ARG A 25 16.80 10.76 -12.23
N PHE A 26 17.00 10.24 -11.03
CA PHE A 26 17.31 8.84 -10.81
C PHE A 26 16.02 8.05 -10.59
N ARG A 27 16.06 6.78 -11.00
CA ARG A 27 14.97 5.84 -10.73
C ARG A 27 15.32 5.02 -9.49
N PRO A 28 14.34 4.73 -8.62
CA PRO A 28 14.53 3.78 -7.54
C PRO A 28 15.07 2.45 -8.06
N TYR A 29 16.00 1.87 -7.31
CA TYR A 29 16.55 0.55 -7.62
C TYR A 29 15.57 -0.54 -7.15
N PRO A 30 15.04 -1.41 -8.05
CA PRO A 30 14.09 -2.43 -7.66
C PRO A 30 14.75 -3.52 -6.82
N ILE A 31 14.23 -3.76 -5.63
CA ILE A 31 14.72 -4.80 -4.71
C ILE A 31 13.75 -5.97 -4.75
N SER A 32 14.24 -7.22 -4.70
CA SER A 32 13.37 -8.38 -4.58
C SER A 32 13.26 -8.86 -3.15
N LEU A 33 12.20 -9.63 -2.83
CA LEU A 33 12.11 -10.32 -1.54
C LEU A 33 13.36 -11.17 -1.28
N LYS A 34 13.91 -11.85 -2.30
CA LYS A 34 15.19 -12.58 -2.18
C LYS A 34 16.34 -11.66 -1.76
N MET A 35 16.44 -10.46 -2.32
CA MET A 35 17.50 -9.51 -1.98
C MET A 35 17.33 -8.98 -0.57
N TYR A 36 16.11 -8.66 -0.16
CA TYR A 36 15.83 -8.24 1.22
C TYR A 36 16.17 -9.32 2.24
N LEU A 37 15.80 -10.57 1.98
CA LEU A 37 16.11 -11.72 2.83
C LEU A 37 17.62 -11.97 2.92
N GLY A 38 18.29 -12.08 1.77
CA GLY A 38 19.73 -12.35 1.73
C GLY A 38 20.53 -11.22 2.40
N PHE A 39 20.18 -9.97 2.11
CA PHE A 39 20.82 -8.83 2.76
C PHE A 39 20.56 -8.78 4.26
N GLY A 40 19.36 -9.14 4.73
CA GLY A 40 19.09 -9.14 6.16
C GLY A 40 19.75 -10.29 6.93
N GLN A 41 20.20 -11.34 6.24
CA GLN A 41 20.94 -12.46 6.85
C GLN A 41 22.45 -12.22 6.88
N GLU A 42 23.00 -11.64 5.81
CA GLU A 42 24.46 -11.57 5.60
C GLU A 42 25.00 -10.13 5.49
N GLY A 43 24.12 -9.14 5.36
CA GLY A 43 24.48 -7.74 5.22
C GLY A 43 24.95 -7.11 6.51
N THR A 44 25.73 -6.04 6.38
CA THR A 44 26.20 -5.25 7.52
C THR A 44 25.49 -3.89 7.57
N VAL A 45 25.51 -3.26 8.75
CA VAL A 45 24.91 -1.95 8.94
C VAL A 45 25.56 -0.89 8.05
N GLU A 46 26.86 -0.96 7.80
CA GLU A 46 27.60 -0.02 6.96
C GLU A 46 27.15 -0.11 5.50
N ILE A 47 26.95 -1.33 4.98
CA ILE A 47 26.45 -1.54 3.62
C ILE A 47 25.01 -1.02 3.52
N SER A 48 24.17 -1.29 4.53
CA SER A 48 22.78 -0.85 4.55
C SER A 48 22.69 0.67 4.58
N PHE A 49 23.47 1.30 5.46
CA PHE A 49 23.58 2.74 5.58
C PHE A 49 24.02 3.38 4.26
N LYS A 50 25.12 2.93 3.65
CA LYS A 50 25.60 3.49 2.36
C LYS A 50 24.58 3.34 1.24
N PHE A 51 23.85 2.23 1.20
CA PHE A 51 22.77 2.04 0.24
C PHE A 51 21.62 3.03 0.45
N LEU A 52 21.11 3.13 1.70
CA LEU A 52 19.95 3.95 2.03
C LEU A 52 20.22 5.45 1.92
N GLN A 53 21.45 5.91 2.20
CA GLN A 53 21.88 7.31 2.01
C GLN A 53 21.48 7.84 0.64
N LYS A 54 21.64 7.03 -0.42
CA LYS A 54 21.29 7.41 -1.79
C LYS A 54 19.87 7.00 -2.13
N GLU A 55 19.49 5.76 -1.84
CA GLU A 55 18.22 5.20 -2.29
C GLU A 55 17.00 5.92 -1.68
N LEU A 56 17.07 6.30 -0.40
CA LEU A 56 15.97 7.04 0.24
C LEU A 56 15.83 8.45 -0.36
N LEU A 57 16.94 9.14 -0.67
CA LEU A 57 16.89 10.45 -1.34
C LEU A 57 16.28 10.33 -2.74
N VAL A 58 16.64 9.29 -3.51
CA VAL A 58 16.01 9.00 -4.82
C VAL A 58 14.50 8.78 -4.66
N ARG A 59 14.08 7.92 -3.73
CA ARG A 59 12.66 7.59 -3.53
C ARG A 59 11.85 8.78 -3.02
N LEU A 60 12.36 9.54 -2.05
CA LEU A 60 11.70 10.75 -1.54
C LEU A 60 11.55 11.81 -2.64
N ALA A 61 12.59 12.05 -3.45
CA ALA A 61 12.53 12.98 -4.57
C ALA A 61 11.51 12.54 -5.64
N ASN A 62 11.43 11.23 -5.93
CA ASN A 62 10.42 10.70 -6.82
C ASN A 62 9.00 10.87 -6.27
N ILE A 63 8.78 10.68 -4.95
CA ILE A 63 7.48 10.93 -4.32
C ILE A 63 7.08 12.41 -4.46
N SER A 64 8.00 13.33 -4.19
CA SER A 64 7.77 14.77 -4.36
C SER A 64 7.29 15.11 -5.79
N LYS A 65 7.92 14.52 -6.81
CA LYS A 65 7.51 14.67 -8.21
C LYS A 65 6.11 14.12 -8.49
N GLU A 66 5.72 13.00 -7.86
CA GLU A 66 4.35 12.48 -7.97
C GLU A 66 3.32 13.40 -7.30
N ILE A 67 3.67 13.98 -6.15
CA ILE A 67 2.84 14.97 -5.47
C ILE A 67 2.69 16.22 -6.33
N ASP A 68 3.77 16.72 -6.93
CA ASP A 68 3.70 17.87 -7.84
C ASP A 68 2.80 17.57 -9.05
N SER A 69 2.89 16.35 -9.61
CA SER A 69 1.97 15.90 -10.65
C SER A 69 0.52 15.86 -10.16
N LEU A 70 0.27 15.40 -8.93
CA LEU A 70 -1.06 15.38 -8.35
C LEU A 70 -1.59 16.81 -8.15
N LEU A 71 -0.78 17.73 -7.62
CA LEU A 71 -1.12 19.15 -7.44
C LEU A 71 -1.38 19.87 -8.77
N GLN A 72 -0.70 19.50 -9.85
CA GLN A 72 -1.00 20.05 -11.19
C GLN A 72 -2.39 19.62 -11.69
N ASN A 73 -2.81 18.39 -11.38
CA ASN A 73 -4.14 17.89 -11.74
C ASN A 73 -5.22 18.28 -10.72
N LEU A 74 -4.83 18.61 -9.48
CA LEU A 74 -5.67 19.01 -8.35
C LEU A 74 -5.07 20.21 -7.58
N PRO A 75 -5.07 21.43 -8.15
CA PRO A 75 -4.44 22.58 -7.49
C PRO A 75 -5.00 22.89 -6.10
N GLN A 76 -6.30 22.63 -5.89
CA GLN A 76 -7.00 22.85 -4.63
C GLN A 76 -6.44 21.99 -3.49
N LEU A 77 -5.82 20.84 -3.81
CA LEU A 77 -5.23 19.92 -2.83
C LEU A 77 -4.12 20.60 -1.99
N SER A 78 -3.39 21.55 -2.58
CA SER A 78 -2.36 22.32 -1.87
C SER A 78 -2.88 23.07 -0.63
N SER A 79 -4.17 23.42 -0.64
CA SER A 79 -4.81 24.12 0.48
C SER A 79 -5.42 23.19 1.53
N THR A 80 -5.52 21.89 1.23
CA THR A 80 -6.19 20.90 2.09
C THR A 80 -5.23 19.93 2.74
N THR A 81 -3.98 19.80 2.25
CA THR A 81 -3.02 18.85 2.81
C THR A 81 -1.59 19.38 2.79
N ASP A 82 -0.86 19.08 3.85
CA ASP A 82 0.56 19.40 4.03
C ASP A 82 1.49 18.25 3.62
N VAL A 83 0.97 17.18 3.00
CA VAL A 83 1.74 15.98 2.62
C VAL A 83 3.02 16.31 1.85
N CYS A 84 2.99 17.30 0.93
CA CYS A 84 4.18 17.73 0.19
C CYS A 84 5.30 18.22 1.12
N LYS A 85 4.96 19.00 2.14
CA LYS A 85 5.93 19.52 3.12
C LYS A 85 6.55 18.39 3.93
N LEU A 86 5.80 17.34 4.26
CA LEU A 86 6.31 16.19 4.99
C LEU A 86 7.45 15.50 4.23
N PHE A 87 7.29 15.28 2.92
CA PHE A 87 8.32 14.65 2.10
C PHE A 87 9.55 15.56 1.90
N TYR A 88 9.35 16.86 1.75
CA TYR A 88 10.46 17.82 1.70
C TYR A 88 11.25 17.88 3.01
N GLN A 89 10.55 17.87 4.14
CA GLN A 89 11.17 17.81 5.46
C GLN A 89 11.99 16.53 5.62
N SER A 90 11.44 15.38 5.20
CA SER A 90 12.14 14.09 5.24
C SER A 90 13.37 14.05 4.32
N PHE A 91 13.27 14.64 3.13
CA PHE A 91 14.41 14.78 2.24
C PHE A 91 15.50 15.66 2.87
N GLU A 92 15.12 16.81 3.44
CA GLU A 92 16.06 17.72 4.11
C GLU A 92 16.73 17.05 5.33
N ASP A 93 15.98 16.25 6.09
CA ASP A 93 16.48 15.54 7.26
C ASP A 93 17.54 14.48 6.91
N LEU A 94 17.38 13.79 5.77
CA LEU A 94 18.31 12.73 5.34
C LEU A 94 19.47 13.25 4.49
N LEU A 95 19.34 14.45 3.90
CA LEU A 95 20.36 15.05 3.03
C LEU A 95 21.76 15.20 3.68
N PRO A 96 21.91 15.55 4.98
CA PRO A 96 23.22 15.63 5.63
C PRO A 96 24.02 14.33 5.59
N PHE A 97 23.34 13.18 5.50
CA PHE A 97 23.99 11.87 5.43
C PHE A 97 24.41 11.50 4.01
N GLU A 98 24.07 12.29 2.99
CA GLU A 98 24.26 11.93 1.57
C GLU A 98 25.66 11.37 1.25
N ASN A 99 26.71 11.93 1.84
CA ASN A 99 28.10 11.49 1.64
C ASN A 99 28.81 11.25 2.99
N ALA A 100 28.06 10.96 4.05
CA ALA A 100 28.65 10.68 5.36
C ALA A 100 29.40 9.33 5.32
N GLU A 101 30.50 9.24 6.05
CA GLU A 101 31.20 7.97 6.24
C GLU A 101 30.45 7.08 7.22
N PRO A 102 30.51 5.73 7.08
CA PRO A 102 29.74 4.79 7.88
C PRO A 102 30.44 4.59 9.23
N THR A 103 30.56 5.65 9.99
CA THR A 103 31.04 5.61 11.38
C THR A 103 29.87 5.32 12.32
N ASP A 104 30.14 4.73 13.48
CA ASP A 104 29.12 4.40 14.48
C ASP A 104 28.25 5.63 14.85
N ASP A 105 28.87 6.81 14.98
CA ASP A 105 28.17 8.08 15.26
C ASP A 105 27.21 8.48 14.13
N ASN A 106 27.65 8.36 12.87
CA ASN A 106 26.84 8.72 11.71
C ASN A 106 25.69 7.74 11.51
N ILE A 107 25.94 6.45 11.73
CA ILE A 107 24.93 5.38 11.65
C ILE A 107 23.88 5.56 12.74
N SER A 108 24.30 5.80 13.98
CA SER A 108 23.39 6.03 15.11
C SER A 108 22.51 7.26 14.86
N SER A 109 23.11 8.38 14.45
CA SER A 109 22.37 9.60 14.13
C SER A 109 21.43 9.43 12.93
N PHE A 110 21.82 8.62 11.94
CA PHE A 110 20.98 8.29 10.80
C PHE A 110 19.78 7.45 11.21
N ASN A 111 19.95 6.46 12.09
CA ASN A 111 18.87 5.63 12.59
C ASN A 111 17.82 6.46 13.35
N GLU A 112 18.27 7.33 14.27
CA GLU A 112 17.37 8.26 14.99
C GLU A 112 16.59 9.17 14.02
N LYS A 113 17.27 9.68 12.99
CA LYS A 113 16.62 10.52 11.99
C LYS A 113 15.67 9.73 11.10
N LEU A 114 16.02 8.49 10.75
CA LEU A 114 15.20 7.61 9.94
C LEU A 114 13.93 7.19 10.68
N GLU A 115 14.01 6.94 11.98
CA GLU A 115 12.85 6.72 12.86
C GLU A 115 11.93 7.93 12.85
N THR A 116 12.49 9.14 12.99
CA THR A 116 11.72 10.40 12.91
C THR A 116 11.01 10.54 11.56
N VAL A 117 11.69 10.22 10.46
CA VAL A 117 11.13 10.24 9.11
C VAL A 117 10.03 9.19 8.94
N MET A 118 10.22 7.97 9.44
CA MET A 118 9.24 6.90 9.38
C MET A 118 7.95 7.29 10.12
N MET A 119 8.07 7.80 11.35
CA MET A 119 6.93 8.26 12.16
C MET A 119 6.18 9.42 11.49
N ARG A 120 6.90 10.36 10.85
CA ARG A 120 6.29 11.47 10.10
C ARG A 120 5.34 10.99 8.99
N HIS A 121 5.61 9.82 8.40
CA HIS A 121 4.86 9.27 7.27
C HIS A 121 3.88 8.17 7.66
N GLU A 122 3.62 7.98 8.95
CA GLU A 122 2.71 6.95 9.45
C GLU A 122 1.29 7.14 8.89
N ASN A 123 0.76 8.37 8.99
CA ASN A 123 -0.62 8.72 8.62
C ASN A 123 -0.76 9.39 7.24
N THR A 124 0.29 9.34 6.40
CA THR A 124 0.29 10.03 5.10
C THR A 124 -0.83 9.55 4.16
N ILE A 125 -1.24 8.29 4.27
CA ILE A 125 -2.32 7.74 3.43
C ILE A 125 -3.67 8.35 3.84
N GLU A 126 -3.91 8.41 5.14
CA GLU A 126 -5.08 8.96 5.80
C GLU A 126 -5.20 10.46 5.52
N GLU A 127 -4.13 11.23 5.68
CA GLU A 127 -4.09 12.66 5.37
C GLU A 127 -4.40 12.95 3.89
N MET A 128 -3.84 12.14 2.98
CA MET A 128 -4.13 12.27 1.55
C MET A 128 -5.59 11.93 1.23
N ALA A 129 -6.12 10.85 1.83
CA ALA A 129 -7.50 10.43 1.65
C ALA A 129 -8.48 11.49 2.17
N GLU A 130 -8.20 12.07 3.34
CA GLU A 130 -9.00 13.15 3.92
C GLU A 130 -8.99 14.40 3.04
N GLY A 131 -7.81 14.86 2.61
CA GLY A 131 -7.68 16.00 1.72
C GLY A 131 -8.51 15.81 0.44
N ILE A 132 -8.45 14.62 -0.16
CA ILE A 132 -9.24 14.25 -1.34
C ILE A 132 -10.75 14.26 -1.09
N VAL A 133 -11.22 13.76 0.05
CA VAL A 133 -12.64 13.80 0.42
C VAL A 133 -13.11 15.24 0.63
N GLN A 134 -12.33 16.07 1.33
CA GLN A 134 -12.66 17.48 1.54
C GLN A 134 -12.76 18.23 0.21
N LEU A 135 -11.87 17.95 -0.75
CA LEU A 135 -11.93 18.54 -2.09
C LEU A 135 -13.21 18.18 -2.83
N ARG A 136 -13.60 16.91 -2.78
CA ARG A 136 -14.84 16.45 -3.39
C ARG A 136 -16.06 17.13 -2.77
N GLN A 137 -16.10 17.27 -1.45
CA GLN A 137 -17.21 17.92 -0.73
C GLN A 137 -17.28 19.43 -1.00
N LYS A 138 -16.14 20.12 -0.99
CA LYS A 138 -16.07 21.58 -1.12
C LYS A 138 -16.19 22.08 -2.56
N TYR A 139 -15.65 21.32 -3.52
CA TYR A 139 -15.53 21.76 -4.92
C TYR A 139 -16.28 20.86 -5.91
N GLY A 140 -16.91 19.76 -5.46
CA GLY A 140 -17.60 18.83 -6.35
C GLY A 140 -16.67 18.08 -7.31
N ILE A 141 -15.37 18.01 -7.01
CA ILE A 141 -14.38 17.42 -7.91
C ILE A 141 -14.60 15.92 -8.03
N ASN A 142 -14.83 15.44 -9.25
CA ASN A 142 -14.96 14.02 -9.53
C ASN A 142 -13.59 13.36 -9.70
N ILE A 143 -13.06 12.87 -8.58
CA ILE A 143 -11.77 12.17 -8.51
C ILE A 143 -11.88 10.77 -9.13
N THR A 144 -13.01 10.10 -8.92
CA THR A 144 -13.28 8.72 -9.34
C THR A 144 -13.24 8.56 -10.86
N SER A 145 -13.76 9.52 -11.64
CA SER A 145 -13.74 9.46 -13.11
C SER A 145 -12.46 9.97 -13.76
N ASN A 146 -11.52 10.54 -12.99
CA ASN A 146 -10.32 11.16 -13.54
C ASN A 146 -9.14 10.19 -13.55
N ASN A 147 -8.91 9.54 -14.69
CA ASN A 147 -7.82 8.58 -14.88
C ASN A 147 -6.43 9.16 -14.58
N LYS A 148 -6.20 10.47 -14.78
CA LYS A 148 -4.91 11.10 -14.46
C LYS A 148 -4.68 11.18 -12.95
N ILE A 149 -5.73 11.53 -12.19
CA ILE A 149 -5.67 11.56 -10.73
C ILE A 149 -5.48 10.15 -10.18
N GLN A 150 -6.26 9.18 -10.67
CA GLN A 150 -6.13 7.76 -10.28
C GLN A 150 -4.71 7.26 -10.52
N TYR A 151 -4.15 7.52 -11.70
CA TYR A 151 -2.77 7.16 -12.04
C TYR A 151 -1.74 7.85 -11.13
N SER A 152 -1.88 9.15 -10.84
CA SER A 152 -0.98 9.85 -9.93
C SER A 152 -1.07 9.31 -8.49
N LEU A 153 -2.26 8.94 -8.03
CA LEU A 153 -2.45 8.33 -6.71
C LEU A 153 -1.82 6.94 -6.63
N ASP A 154 -2.03 6.08 -7.63
CA ASP A 154 -1.37 4.77 -7.69
C ASP A 154 0.15 4.93 -7.52
N ARG A 155 0.76 5.85 -8.28
CA ARG A 155 2.21 6.13 -8.22
C ARG A 155 2.65 6.66 -6.87
N PHE A 156 1.90 7.58 -6.30
CA PHE A 156 2.17 8.13 -4.98
C PHE A 156 2.21 7.01 -3.94
N TYR A 157 1.14 6.21 -3.83
CA TYR A 157 1.04 5.12 -2.86
C TYR A 157 2.05 4.00 -3.09
N PHE A 158 2.34 3.62 -4.34
CA PHE A 158 3.42 2.69 -4.67
C PHE A 158 4.75 3.14 -4.07
N ASN A 159 5.10 4.41 -4.26
CA ASN A 159 6.35 4.95 -3.72
C ASN A 159 6.35 5.06 -2.19
N THR A 160 5.19 5.34 -1.57
CA THR A 160 5.03 5.34 -0.10
C THR A 160 5.23 3.94 0.49
N ILE A 161 4.63 2.89 -0.09
CA ILE A 161 4.85 1.49 0.31
C ILE A 161 6.35 1.17 0.23
N SER A 162 6.97 1.59 -0.87
CA SER A 162 8.40 1.42 -1.15
C SER A 162 9.32 1.96 -0.05
N ILE A 163 9.15 3.22 0.37
CA ILE A 163 10.01 3.80 1.40
C ILE A 163 9.73 3.13 2.76
N ARG A 164 8.48 2.76 3.01
CA ARG A 164 8.06 2.13 4.26
C ARG A 164 8.75 0.78 4.43
N ILE A 165 8.77 -0.06 3.40
CA ILE A 165 9.46 -1.37 3.44
C ILE A 165 10.95 -1.19 3.71
N LEU A 166 11.63 -0.29 2.99
CA LEU A 166 13.06 -0.02 3.19
C LEU A 166 13.40 0.44 4.60
N GLN A 167 12.62 1.40 5.11
CA GLN A 167 12.80 1.95 6.45
C GLN A 167 12.62 0.90 7.53
N HIS A 168 11.52 0.14 7.46
CA HIS A 168 11.24 -0.93 8.42
C HIS A 168 12.29 -2.03 8.36
N GLN A 169 12.70 -2.44 7.14
CA GLN A 169 13.72 -3.46 6.98
C GLN A 169 15.02 -3.06 7.68
N HIS A 170 15.49 -1.82 7.45
CA HIS A 170 16.71 -1.34 8.07
C HIS A 170 16.61 -1.20 9.59
N LEU A 171 15.55 -0.54 10.06
CA LEU A 171 15.39 -0.22 11.48
C LEU A 171 15.10 -1.45 12.34
N ILE A 172 14.52 -2.52 11.78
CA ILE A 172 14.34 -3.79 12.50
C ILE A 172 15.66 -4.57 12.60
N ILE A 173 16.50 -4.53 11.56
CA ILE A 173 17.73 -5.35 11.50
C ILE A 173 18.89 -4.64 12.21
N PHE A 174 19.01 -3.32 12.04
CA PHE A 174 20.17 -2.54 12.50
C PHE A 174 19.79 -1.35 13.38
N GLY A 175 18.49 -1.10 13.61
CA GLY A 175 17.98 0.00 14.42
C GLY A 175 17.41 -0.48 15.76
N THR A 176 16.44 0.29 16.28
CA THR A 176 15.82 0.02 17.58
C THR A 176 14.47 -0.70 17.49
N LEU A 177 13.94 -0.91 16.28
CA LEU A 177 12.63 -1.56 16.10
C LEU A 177 12.74 -3.06 16.35
N LEU A 178 11.79 -3.58 17.12
CA LEU A 178 11.75 -5.01 17.41
C LEU A 178 11.06 -5.77 16.26
N PRO A 179 11.60 -6.93 15.84
CA PRO A 179 10.93 -7.80 14.90
C PRO A 179 9.67 -8.39 15.54
N ALA A 180 8.63 -8.66 14.73
CA ALA A 180 7.40 -9.30 15.19
C ALA A 180 7.64 -10.72 15.73
N SER A 181 8.67 -11.41 15.21
CA SER A 181 9.09 -12.73 15.69
C SER A 181 10.59 -12.95 15.38
N PRO A 182 11.33 -13.74 16.19
CA PRO A 182 12.76 -13.98 16.01
C PRO A 182 13.17 -14.57 14.66
N ARG A 183 12.25 -15.19 13.93
CA ARG A 183 12.51 -15.75 12.59
C ARG A 183 12.38 -14.74 11.46
N HIS A 184 11.79 -13.58 11.72
CA HIS A 184 11.62 -12.55 10.70
C HIS A 184 12.97 -11.94 10.33
N ILE A 185 13.11 -11.59 9.07
CA ILE A 185 14.25 -10.84 8.55
C ILE A 185 13.73 -9.47 8.17
N GLY A 186 13.84 -8.53 9.11
CA GLY A 186 13.18 -7.24 9.02
C GLY A 186 11.65 -7.38 9.04
N CYS A 187 10.96 -6.81 8.05
CA CYS A 187 9.50 -6.91 7.94
C CYS A 187 9.01 -8.16 7.18
N ILE A 188 9.93 -8.99 6.68
CA ILE A 188 9.62 -10.20 5.92
C ILE A 188 9.70 -11.42 6.82
N ASP A 189 8.68 -12.26 6.76
CA ASP A 189 8.72 -13.59 7.34
C ASP A 189 9.16 -14.58 6.24
N PRO A 190 10.33 -15.24 6.36
CA PRO A 190 10.81 -16.18 5.35
C PRO A 190 9.92 -17.43 5.18
N ALA A 191 9.03 -17.71 6.14
CA ALA A 191 8.15 -18.88 6.11
C ALA A 191 6.71 -18.55 6.54
N CYS A 192 6.23 -17.33 6.25
CA CYS A 192 4.93 -16.78 6.65
C CYS A 192 3.80 -17.82 6.63
N ASP A 193 3.21 -18.10 7.79
CA ASP A 193 2.04 -18.96 7.91
C ASP A 193 0.81 -18.22 7.37
N VAL A 194 0.44 -18.53 6.14
CA VAL A 194 -0.65 -17.85 5.42
C VAL A 194 -1.98 -18.06 6.12
N ALA A 195 -2.22 -19.25 6.68
CA ALA A 195 -3.46 -19.57 7.38
C ALA A 195 -3.60 -18.71 8.64
N ALA A 196 -2.53 -18.60 9.43
CA ALA A 196 -2.53 -17.79 10.64
C ALA A 196 -2.84 -16.32 10.34
N VAL A 197 -2.23 -15.72 9.30
CA VAL A 197 -2.48 -14.33 8.92
C VAL A 197 -3.92 -14.11 8.42
N ILE A 198 -4.46 -15.06 7.65
CA ILE A 198 -5.86 -15.01 7.17
C ILE A 198 -6.84 -15.04 8.35
N VAL A 199 -6.64 -15.95 9.30
CA VAL A 199 -7.52 -16.11 10.47
C VAL A 199 -7.45 -14.87 11.37
N ASP A 200 -6.25 -14.35 11.64
CA ASP A 200 -6.08 -13.14 12.44
C ASP A 200 -6.76 -11.91 11.81
N ALA A 201 -6.62 -11.74 10.49
CA ALA A 201 -7.31 -10.69 9.75
C ALA A 201 -8.84 -10.86 9.76
N TYR A 202 -9.33 -12.10 9.70
CA TYR A 202 -10.76 -12.40 9.85
C TYR A 202 -11.26 -12.03 11.24
N ASP A 203 -10.57 -12.43 12.32
CA ASP A 203 -10.99 -12.16 13.69
C ASP A 203 -11.02 -10.65 13.99
N SER A 204 -10.04 -9.91 13.46
CA SER A 204 -10.02 -8.45 13.57
C SER A 204 -11.14 -7.79 12.77
N ALA A 205 -11.43 -8.25 11.56
CA ALA A 205 -12.56 -7.76 10.76
C ALA A 205 -13.91 -8.12 11.43
N ARG A 206 -13.99 -9.31 12.02
CA ARG A 206 -15.12 -9.82 12.78
C ARG A 206 -15.41 -8.91 13.98
N PHE A 207 -14.39 -8.53 14.75
CA PHE A 207 -14.53 -7.60 15.87
C PHE A 207 -15.12 -6.26 15.43
N VAL A 208 -14.67 -5.70 14.30
CA VAL A 208 -15.22 -4.47 13.74
C VAL A 208 -16.67 -4.67 13.28
N CYS A 209 -16.98 -5.78 12.62
CA CYS A 209 -18.32 -6.11 12.13
C CYS A 209 -19.31 -6.31 13.29
N ASP A 210 -18.96 -7.13 14.28
CA ASP A 210 -19.76 -7.38 15.49
C ASP A 210 -20.02 -6.04 16.24
N GLY A 211 -19.05 -5.14 16.29
CA GLY A 211 -19.22 -3.81 16.89
C GLY A 211 -20.20 -2.88 16.16
N CYS A 212 -20.39 -3.06 14.84
CA CYS A 212 -21.30 -2.26 14.04
C CYS A 212 -22.69 -2.89 13.85
N TYR A 213 -22.75 -4.23 13.78
CA TYR A 213 -23.93 -4.97 13.35
C TYR A 213 -24.41 -6.02 14.37
N CYS A 214 -23.72 -6.18 15.50
CA CYS A 214 -24.01 -7.17 16.55
C CYS A 214 -23.95 -8.65 16.12
N ASP A 215 -23.66 -8.95 14.84
CA ASP A 215 -23.40 -10.28 14.32
C ASP A 215 -22.46 -10.21 13.10
N SER A 216 -21.89 -11.35 12.72
CA SER A 216 -20.97 -11.48 11.60
C SER A 216 -20.97 -12.89 10.99
N PRO A 217 -20.82 -12.98 9.65
CA PRO A 217 -20.66 -14.27 8.95
C PRO A 217 -19.52 -15.11 9.52
N LYS A 218 -19.75 -16.42 9.65
CA LYS A 218 -18.69 -17.37 10.05
C LYS A 218 -17.66 -17.56 8.93
N LEU A 219 -16.43 -17.91 9.29
CA LEU A 219 -15.39 -18.28 8.35
C LEU A 219 -15.46 -19.78 8.05
N GLN A 220 -15.49 -20.14 6.77
CA GLN A 220 -15.18 -21.48 6.30
C GLN A 220 -13.86 -21.41 5.51
N PHE A 221 -12.76 -21.84 6.14
CA PHE A 221 -11.43 -21.73 5.57
C PHE A 221 -10.84 -23.09 5.27
N ASP A 222 -10.42 -23.28 4.02
CA ASP A 222 -9.68 -24.43 3.54
C ASP A 222 -8.34 -24.00 2.92
N SER A 223 -7.36 -24.91 2.95
CA SER A 223 -6.08 -24.69 2.28
C SER A 223 -5.62 -25.92 1.51
N TYR A 224 -4.95 -25.69 0.39
CA TYR A 224 -4.40 -26.74 -0.47
C TYR A 224 -2.98 -26.40 -0.92
N ASN A 225 -2.01 -27.14 -0.40
CA ASN A 225 -0.61 -27.00 -0.76
C ASN A 225 -0.23 -28.04 -1.82
N SER A 226 -0.14 -27.62 -3.10
CA SER A 226 0.23 -28.54 -4.19
C SER A 226 1.72 -28.85 -4.24
N VAL A 227 2.56 -27.95 -3.70
CA VAL A 227 4.02 -28.12 -3.63
C VAL A 227 4.41 -29.13 -2.56
N ALA A 228 3.70 -29.13 -1.43
CA ALA A 228 3.87 -30.07 -0.33
C ALA A 228 2.50 -30.55 0.21
N PRO A 229 1.87 -31.55 -0.42
CA PRO A 229 0.55 -32.03 -0.03
C PRO A 229 0.45 -32.41 1.46
N GLY A 230 -0.60 -31.91 2.12
CA GLY A 230 -0.86 -32.13 3.55
C GLY A 230 -0.04 -31.25 4.51
N GLN A 231 0.91 -30.45 4.00
CA GLN A 231 1.64 -29.47 4.80
C GLN A 231 0.94 -28.10 4.78
N PRO A 232 1.07 -27.30 5.85
CA PRO A 232 0.59 -25.91 5.85
C PRO A 232 1.27 -25.09 4.75
N ILE A 233 0.60 -24.03 4.30
CA ILE A 233 1.15 -23.10 3.33
C ILE A 233 2.07 -22.11 4.04
N ALA A 234 3.37 -22.19 3.75
CA ALA A 234 4.40 -21.30 4.27
C ALA A 234 5.21 -20.72 3.11
N ILE A 235 5.23 -19.39 2.97
CA ILE A 235 5.99 -18.69 1.90
C ILE A 235 6.74 -17.49 2.47
N ALA A 236 7.76 -17.01 1.76
CA ALA A 236 8.36 -15.75 2.14
C ALA A 236 7.45 -14.58 1.73
N ALA A 237 6.96 -13.82 2.70
CA ALA A 237 6.03 -12.72 2.49
C ALA A 237 6.18 -11.64 3.57
N ILE A 238 5.59 -10.47 3.32
CA ILE A 238 5.41 -9.43 4.36
C ILE A 238 4.05 -9.68 5.03
N PRO A 239 4.00 -10.18 6.28
CA PRO A 239 2.74 -10.59 6.91
C PRO A 239 1.76 -9.43 7.05
N SER A 240 2.24 -8.21 7.35
CA SER A 240 1.39 -7.03 7.50
C SER A 240 0.68 -6.61 6.20
N HIS A 241 1.28 -6.89 5.04
CA HIS A 241 0.63 -6.62 3.74
C HIS A 241 -0.48 -7.63 3.46
N LEU A 242 -0.21 -8.93 3.68
CA LEU A 242 -1.22 -9.96 3.57
C LEU A 242 -2.38 -9.68 4.54
N TYR A 243 -2.06 -9.38 5.81
CA TYR A 243 -3.05 -9.02 6.83
C TYR A 243 -3.93 -7.85 6.38
N HIS A 244 -3.34 -6.74 5.90
CA HIS A 244 -4.10 -5.58 5.46
C HIS A 244 -5.08 -5.93 4.33
N ILE A 245 -4.61 -6.66 3.30
CA ILE A 245 -5.44 -7.07 2.18
C ILE A 245 -6.60 -7.95 2.68
N MET A 246 -6.31 -8.96 3.49
CA MET A 246 -7.30 -9.89 4.01
C MET A 246 -8.33 -9.17 4.89
N PHE A 247 -7.88 -8.28 5.78
CA PHE A 247 -8.75 -7.50 6.66
C PHE A 247 -9.73 -6.63 5.86
N GLU A 248 -9.24 -5.91 4.83
CA GLU A 248 -10.11 -5.11 3.97
C GLU A 248 -11.10 -5.97 3.17
N LEU A 249 -10.68 -7.13 2.66
CA LEU A 249 -11.57 -8.04 1.95
C LEU A 249 -12.65 -8.61 2.88
N PHE A 250 -12.28 -9.06 4.09
CA PHE A 250 -13.25 -9.56 5.06
C PHE A 250 -14.24 -8.49 5.50
N LYS A 251 -13.79 -7.27 5.80
CA LYS A 251 -14.70 -6.15 6.10
C LYS A 251 -15.75 -5.95 5.01
N ASN A 252 -15.33 -5.95 3.75
CA ASN A 252 -16.24 -5.74 2.61
C ASN A 252 -17.22 -6.91 2.47
N SER A 253 -16.73 -8.16 2.52
CA SER A 253 -17.55 -9.36 2.42
C SER A 253 -18.54 -9.52 3.58
N MET A 254 -18.11 -9.22 4.81
CA MET A 254 -18.96 -9.25 6.00
C MET A 254 -20.07 -8.22 5.89
N ARG A 255 -19.71 -6.96 5.59
CA ARG A 255 -20.69 -5.90 5.40
C ARG A 255 -21.70 -6.23 4.31
N ALA A 256 -21.24 -6.69 3.15
CA ALA A 256 -22.14 -7.04 2.05
C ALA A 256 -23.10 -8.17 2.44
N THR A 257 -22.63 -9.16 3.20
CA THR A 257 -23.46 -10.28 3.68
C THR A 257 -24.50 -9.80 4.69
N VAL A 258 -24.10 -9.01 5.69
CA VAL A 258 -25.03 -8.48 6.69
C VAL A 258 -26.06 -7.55 6.06
N ASP A 259 -25.63 -6.62 5.18
CA ASP A 259 -26.52 -5.71 4.46
C ASP A 259 -27.53 -6.47 3.58
N HIS A 260 -27.21 -7.69 3.12
CA HIS A 260 -28.08 -8.50 2.25
C HIS A 260 -29.11 -9.35 3.01
N TYR A 261 -28.71 -10.05 4.08
CA TYR A 261 -29.59 -10.96 4.85
C TYR A 261 -30.28 -10.29 6.04
N GLY A 262 -29.70 -9.21 6.58
CA GLY A 262 -30.20 -8.53 7.77
C GLY A 262 -29.83 -9.23 9.09
N GLU A 263 -30.07 -8.53 10.20
CA GLU A 263 -29.59 -8.91 11.55
C GLU A 263 -30.25 -10.17 12.15
N PHE A 264 -31.44 -10.56 11.66
CA PHE A 264 -32.23 -11.64 12.24
C PHE A 264 -32.20 -12.95 11.43
N GLU A 265 -31.47 -12.97 10.32
CA GLU A 265 -31.29 -14.16 9.51
C GLU A 265 -29.96 -14.84 9.81
N LYS A 266 -29.90 -16.16 9.57
CA LYS A 266 -28.64 -16.88 9.67
C LYS A 266 -27.71 -16.44 8.53
N LEU A 267 -26.65 -15.73 8.88
CA LEU A 267 -25.66 -15.28 7.91
C LEU A 267 -24.90 -16.47 7.30
N PRO A 268 -24.86 -16.62 5.95
CA PRO A 268 -24.06 -17.65 5.31
C PRO A 268 -22.56 -17.41 5.55
N PRO A 269 -21.74 -18.48 5.65
CA PRO A 269 -20.32 -18.32 5.91
C PRO A 269 -19.60 -17.70 4.71
N ILE A 270 -18.54 -16.94 5.01
CA ILE A 270 -17.56 -16.51 4.00
C ILE A 270 -16.64 -17.71 3.74
N GLN A 271 -16.56 -18.13 2.47
CA GLN A 271 -15.71 -19.24 2.06
C GLN A 271 -14.35 -18.72 1.63
N VAL A 272 -13.29 -19.25 2.21
CA VAL A 272 -11.91 -18.88 1.87
C VAL A 272 -11.14 -20.12 1.49
N LEU A 273 -10.47 -20.08 0.34
CA LEU A 273 -9.58 -21.12 -0.14
C LEU A 273 -8.21 -20.53 -0.43
N ALA A 274 -7.19 -20.93 0.34
CA ALA A 274 -5.80 -20.62 0.04
C ALA A 274 -5.15 -21.79 -0.70
N THR A 275 -4.51 -21.53 -1.83
CA THR A 275 -3.81 -22.55 -2.63
C THR A 275 -2.38 -22.13 -2.91
N LEU A 276 -1.43 -23.04 -2.75
CA LEU A 276 -0.04 -22.82 -3.11
C LEU A 276 0.32 -23.67 -4.32
N GLY A 277 0.68 -23.01 -5.43
CA GLY A 277 1.32 -23.61 -6.60
C GLY A 277 2.83 -23.37 -6.63
N GLU A 278 3.48 -23.88 -7.67
CA GLU A 278 4.94 -23.71 -7.88
C GLU A 278 5.37 -22.24 -8.05
N GLU A 279 4.48 -21.37 -8.54
CA GLU A 279 4.81 -19.97 -8.81
C GLU A 279 4.12 -18.98 -7.88
N ASP A 280 2.87 -19.26 -7.49
CA ASP A 280 1.98 -18.30 -6.86
C ASP A 280 1.19 -18.93 -5.72
N LEU A 281 1.04 -18.14 -4.65
CA LEU A 281 -0.03 -18.28 -3.67
C LEU A 281 -1.28 -17.60 -4.24
N THR A 282 -2.41 -18.30 -4.20
CA THR A 282 -3.73 -17.72 -4.53
C THR A 282 -4.68 -17.87 -3.35
N VAL A 283 -5.28 -16.78 -2.90
CA VAL A 283 -6.35 -16.78 -1.89
C VAL A 283 -7.64 -16.33 -2.55
N ARG A 284 -8.64 -17.21 -2.57
CA ARG A 284 -10.01 -16.90 -2.98
C ARG A 284 -10.85 -16.62 -1.74
N ILE A 285 -11.60 -15.53 -1.74
CA ILE A 285 -12.61 -15.20 -0.73
C ILE A 285 -13.94 -15.09 -1.47
N SER A 286 -14.96 -15.82 -1.01
CA SER A 286 -16.29 -15.84 -1.59
C SER A 286 -17.32 -15.50 -0.53
N ASP A 287 -18.09 -14.44 -0.78
CA ASP A 287 -19.24 -14.07 0.05
C ASP A 287 -20.57 -14.31 -0.68
N SER A 288 -21.67 -14.21 0.07
CA SER A 288 -23.04 -14.26 -0.45
C SER A 288 -23.77 -12.94 -0.25
N GLY A 289 -23.05 -11.80 -0.30
CA GLY A 289 -23.56 -10.47 0.00
C GLY A 289 -24.33 -9.79 -1.14
N GLY A 290 -25.13 -10.54 -1.90
CA GLY A 290 -25.99 -10.02 -2.95
C GLY A 290 -25.27 -9.57 -4.24
N GLY A 291 -23.93 -9.53 -4.24
CA GLY A 291 -23.12 -9.24 -5.41
C GLY A 291 -23.18 -7.80 -5.91
N ILE A 292 -22.44 -7.54 -6.99
CA ILE A 292 -22.16 -6.21 -7.52
C ILE A 292 -22.62 -6.15 -9.00
N PRO A 293 -23.47 -5.18 -9.36
CA PRO A 293 -23.89 -4.98 -10.73
C PRO A 293 -22.72 -4.79 -11.69
N ARG A 294 -22.76 -5.44 -12.87
CA ARG A 294 -21.67 -5.42 -13.86
C ARG A 294 -21.21 -4.01 -14.23
N ARG A 295 -22.13 -3.05 -14.31
CA ARG A 295 -21.84 -1.62 -14.59
C ARG A 295 -20.94 -0.95 -13.54
N LYS A 296 -20.87 -1.47 -12.31
CA LYS A 296 -20.08 -0.93 -11.20
C LYS A 296 -18.69 -1.55 -11.10
N MET A 297 -18.43 -2.69 -11.75
CA MET A 297 -17.19 -3.46 -11.62
C MET A 297 -15.93 -2.64 -11.95
N ASN A 298 -16.00 -1.76 -12.96
CA ASN A 298 -14.87 -0.93 -13.36
C ASN A 298 -14.51 0.17 -12.34
N HIS A 299 -15.36 0.42 -11.35
CA HIS A 299 -15.17 1.45 -10.33
C HIS A 299 -14.57 0.93 -9.03
N LEU A 300 -14.54 -0.39 -8.80
CA LEU A 300 -14.19 -0.99 -7.51
C LEU A 300 -12.81 -0.60 -6.98
N PHE A 301 -11.86 -0.40 -7.89
CA PHE A 301 -10.49 -0.02 -7.56
C PHE A 301 -10.19 1.46 -7.84
N GLN A 302 -11.22 2.30 -7.95
CA GLN A 302 -11.02 3.74 -8.06
C GLN A 302 -11.01 4.36 -6.67
N TYR A 303 -10.02 5.20 -6.39
CA TYR A 303 -9.96 5.96 -5.15
C TYR A 303 -11.23 6.81 -4.98
N SER A 304 -11.67 6.94 -3.72
CA SER A 304 -12.90 7.63 -3.32
C SER A 304 -14.20 7.00 -3.79
N TYR A 305 -14.17 5.89 -4.54
CA TYR A 305 -15.35 5.09 -4.83
C TYR A 305 -15.73 4.27 -3.59
N THR A 306 -16.94 4.50 -3.09
CA THR A 306 -17.44 3.83 -1.88
C THR A 306 -18.94 3.67 -1.98
N THR A 307 -19.44 2.56 -1.45
CA THR A 307 -20.87 2.32 -1.18
C THR A 307 -21.20 2.50 0.31
N ALA A 308 -20.20 2.82 1.15
CA ALA A 308 -20.41 3.14 2.56
C ALA A 308 -21.07 4.51 2.72
N LEU A 309 -21.81 4.64 3.82
CA LEU A 309 -22.12 5.95 4.36
C LEU A 309 -20.80 6.65 4.69
N PRO A 310 -20.68 7.98 4.47
CA PRO A 310 -19.52 8.73 4.92
C PRO A 310 -19.33 8.51 6.43
N PRO A 311 -18.09 8.36 6.93
CA PRO A 311 -17.85 8.21 8.35
C PRO A 311 -18.42 9.43 9.09
N ALA A 312 -19.15 9.19 10.17
CA ALA A 312 -19.45 10.25 11.12
C ALA A 312 -18.13 10.72 11.71
N SER A 313 -17.81 12.01 11.56
CA SER A 313 -16.55 12.61 12.01
C SER A 313 -16.26 12.23 13.47
N GLY A 314 -15.30 11.34 13.75
CA GLY A 314 -14.89 11.09 15.15
C GLY A 314 -14.19 9.77 15.53
N GLY A 315 -13.96 8.79 14.65
CA GLY A 315 -13.36 7.51 15.05
C GLY A 315 -12.00 7.20 14.41
N HIS A 316 -10.90 7.37 15.16
CA HIS A 316 -9.54 7.01 14.69
C HIS A 316 -9.35 5.52 14.41
N ASN A 317 -10.09 4.62 15.07
CA ASN A 317 -9.91 3.16 14.87
C ASN A 317 -10.70 2.60 13.67
N ALA A 318 -11.53 3.43 13.04
CA ALA A 318 -12.27 3.15 11.79
C ALA A 318 -11.82 4.06 10.64
N ALA A 319 -10.63 4.68 10.76
CA ALA A 319 -10.23 5.92 10.08
C ALA A 319 -10.35 5.96 8.54
N LEU A 320 -10.35 4.82 7.84
CA LEU A 320 -10.53 4.77 6.38
C LEU A 320 -11.79 4.04 5.92
N ALA A 321 -12.60 3.52 6.84
CA ALA A 321 -13.87 2.89 6.50
C ALA A 321 -14.75 3.93 5.77
N GLY A 322 -15.11 3.61 4.53
CA GLY A 322 -15.93 4.47 3.69
C GLY A 322 -15.19 5.57 2.92
N TYR A 323 -13.86 5.72 3.04
CA TYR A 323 -13.12 6.66 2.19
C TYR A 323 -12.89 6.16 0.75
N GLY A 324 -13.15 4.87 0.47
CA GLY A 324 -12.93 4.29 -0.86
C GLY A 324 -11.46 4.02 -1.19
N TYR A 325 -10.67 3.64 -0.19
CA TYR A 325 -9.24 3.35 -0.30
C TYR A 325 -8.87 1.88 -0.09
N GLY A 326 -9.71 1.09 0.58
CA GLY A 326 -9.39 -0.30 0.95
C GLY A 326 -8.99 -1.19 -0.23
N LEU A 327 -9.89 -1.39 -1.20
CA LEU A 327 -9.62 -2.21 -2.38
C LEU A 327 -8.47 -1.69 -3.27
N PRO A 328 -8.40 -0.41 -3.66
CA PRO A 328 -7.27 0.06 -4.47
C PRO A 328 -5.93 -0.10 -3.75
N LEU A 329 -5.83 0.23 -2.46
CA LEU A 329 -4.58 0.02 -1.70
C LEU A 329 -4.23 -1.46 -1.54
N SER A 330 -5.21 -2.32 -1.26
CA SER A 330 -5.02 -3.77 -1.21
C SER A 330 -4.44 -4.32 -2.52
N ARG A 331 -4.94 -3.83 -3.65
CA ARG A 331 -4.39 -4.19 -4.97
C ARG A 331 -2.97 -3.67 -5.17
N LEU A 332 -2.63 -2.48 -4.66
CA LEU A 332 -1.26 -1.98 -4.71
C LEU A 332 -0.31 -2.82 -3.86
N TYR A 333 -0.69 -3.21 -2.64
CA TYR A 333 0.11 -4.10 -1.80
C TYR A 333 0.42 -5.42 -2.51
N ALA A 334 -0.57 -6.02 -3.18
CA ALA A 334 -0.34 -7.22 -3.99
C ALA A 334 0.59 -6.96 -5.17
N ARG A 335 0.33 -5.90 -5.97
CA ARG A 335 1.12 -5.56 -7.17
C ARG A 335 2.53 -5.08 -6.87
N TYR A 336 2.80 -4.62 -5.65
CA TYR A 336 4.13 -4.19 -5.22
C TYR A 336 5.19 -5.26 -5.48
N PHE A 337 4.85 -6.53 -5.25
CA PHE A 337 5.71 -7.68 -5.56
C PHE A 337 5.14 -8.56 -6.69
N HIS A 338 4.56 -7.94 -7.72
CA HIS A 338 4.03 -8.60 -8.92
C HIS A 338 2.89 -9.62 -8.68
N GLY A 339 2.20 -9.50 -7.55
CA GLY A 339 0.89 -10.11 -7.34
C GLY A 339 -0.23 -9.31 -8.03
N ASP A 340 -1.47 -9.69 -7.76
CA ASP A 340 -2.65 -8.91 -8.16
C ASP A 340 -3.85 -9.19 -7.25
N LEU A 341 -4.83 -8.31 -7.28
CA LEU A 341 -6.14 -8.50 -6.64
C LEU A 341 -7.23 -8.31 -7.69
N MET A 342 -8.01 -9.37 -7.92
CA MET A 342 -9.12 -9.39 -8.86
C MET A 342 -10.44 -9.61 -8.12
N VAL A 343 -11.51 -9.00 -8.62
CA VAL A 343 -12.86 -9.19 -8.06
C VAL A 343 -13.80 -9.57 -9.19
N THR A 344 -14.52 -10.66 -9.02
CA THR A 344 -15.60 -11.13 -9.89
C THR A 344 -16.86 -11.21 -9.06
N SER A 345 -17.99 -10.77 -9.59
CA SER A 345 -19.24 -10.72 -8.83
C SER A 345 -20.42 -11.16 -9.67
N MET A 346 -21.38 -11.77 -8.99
CA MET A 346 -22.65 -12.26 -9.52
C MET A 346 -23.77 -11.49 -8.82
N GLU A 347 -24.33 -10.49 -9.51
CA GLU A 347 -25.44 -9.68 -9.01
C GLU A 347 -26.64 -10.56 -8.64
N GLY A 348 -27.18 -10.33 -7.45
CA GLY A 348 -28.23 -11.15 -6.85
C GLY A 348 -27.73 -12.34 -6.03
N TYR A 349 -26.41 -12.57 -5.94
CA TYR A 349 -25.85 -13.70 -5.20
C TYR A 349 -24.67 -13.32 -4.31
N GLY A 350 -23.52 -12.95 -4.88
CA GLY A 350 -22.29 -12.84 -4.11
C GLY A 350 -21.08 -12.38 -4.91
N THR A 351 -19.95 -12.23 -4.22
CA THR A 351 -18.70 -11.72 -4.80
C THR A 351 -17.53 -12.65 -4.46
N ASP A 352 -16.69 -12.89 -5.46
CA ASP A 352 -15.41 -13.58 -5.33
C ASP A 352 -14.26 -12.58 -5.48
N ALA A 353 -13.37 -12.52 -4.49
CA ALA A 353 -12.08 -11.86 -4.59
C ALA A 353 -10.95 -12.89 -4.72
N PHE A 354 -10.04 -12.66 -5.66
CA PHE A 354 -8.86 -13.50 -5.90
C PHE A 354 -7.60 -12.67 -5.69
N LEU A 355 -6.87 -13.00 -4.63
CA LEU A 355 -5.56 -12.44 -4.33
C LEU A 355 -4.47 -13.38 -4.84
N TYR A 356 -3.57 -12.85 -5.67
CA TYR A 356 -2.38 -13.55 -6.15
C TYR A 356 -1.14 -12.92 -5.52
N ILE A 357 -0.25 -13.75 -4.98
CA ILE A 357 1.04 -13.36 -4.41
C ILE A 357 2.11 -14.30 -4.98
N LYS A 358 3.24 -13.73 -5.43
CA LYS A 358 4.38 -14.51 -5.89
C LYS A 358 4.93 -15.35 -4.74
N ALA A 359 4.91 -16.68 -4.89
CA ALA A 359 5.44 -17.60 -3.87
C ALA A 359 6.98 -17.67 -3.90
N VAL A 360 7.58 -17.37 -5.05
CA VAL A 360 9.02 -17.50 -5.29
C VAL A 360 9.73 -16.15 -5.06
N PRO A 361 10.60 -16.01 -4.04
CA PRO A 361 11.11 -14.70 -3.60
C PRO A 361 11.93 -13.92 -4.63
N PHE A 362 12.61 -14.61 -5.57
CA PHE A 362 13.39 -13.93 -6.62
C PHE A 362 12.53 -13.43 -7.79
N LYS A 363 11.29 -13.94 -7.92
CA LYS A 363 10.30 -13.45 -8.90
C LYS A 363 9.46 -12.29 -8.32
N ALA A 364 9.52 -12.10 -6.99
CA ALA A 364 8.86 -11.04 -6.24
C ALA A 364 9.77 -9.81 -6.15
N SER A 365 9.96 -9.10 -7.27
CA SER A 365 10.66 -7.81 -7.31
C SER A 365 9.71 -6.64 -7.11
N GLU A 366 10.23 -5.54 -6.56
CA GLU A 366 9.51 -4.28 -6.48
C GLU A 366 9.04 -3.80 -7.87
N THR A 367 7.74 -3.55 -7.99
CA THR A 367 7.17 -2.83 -9.14
C THR A 367 7.48 -1.35 -9.00
N ILE A 368 8.41 -0.86 -9.82
CA ILE A 368 8.65 0.58 -9.94
C ILE A 368 7.63 1.18 -10.93
N PRO A 369 6.90 2.25 -10.58
CA PRO A 369 5.93 2.84 -11.48
C PRO A 369 6.56 3.28 -12.81
N ARG A 370 6.06 2.77 -13.95
CA ARG A 370 6.62 3.10 -15.28
C ARG A 370 6.53 4.60 -15.56
N TYR A 371 7.66 5.28 -15.75
CA TYR A 371 7.74 6.73 -16.05
C TYR A 371 7.60 7.07 -17.56
N SER A 372 7.20 6.11 -18.40
CA SER A 372 7.17 6.31 -19.86
C SER A 372 6.16 7.40 -20.25
N THR A 373 6.56 8.32 -21.12
CA THR A 373 5.66 9.27 -21.77
C THR A 373 4.57 8.57 -22.59
N SER A 374 4.75 7.31 -22.99
CA SER A 374 3.73 6.51 -23.68
C SER A 374 2.57 6.11 -22.77
N SER A 375 2.73 6.04 -21.43
CA SER A 375 1.60 5.82 -20.52
C SER A 375 0.72 7.06 -20.34
N ARG A 376 1.16 8.25 -20.76
CA ARG A 376 0.26 9.41 -20.92
C ARG A 376 -0.78 9.19 -22.04
N ASN A 377 -0.50 8.31 -23.00
CA ASN A 377 -1.35 8.06 -24.16
C ASN A 377 -1.96 6.65 -24.22
N ASN A 378 -1.52 5.70 -23.38
CA ASN A 378 -2.15 4.39 -23.27
C ASN A 378 -3.42 4.44 -22.40
N SER A 379 -4.33 5.31 -22.78
CA SER A 379 -5.77 5.15 -22.57
C SER A 379 -6.36 4.67 -23.89
N SER A 380 -5.89 3.51 -24.39
CA SER A 380 -6.57 2.82 -25.49
C SER A 380 -7.69 1.96 -24.89
N PRO A 381 -8.97 2.23 -25.19
CA PRO A 381 -10.04 1.33 -24.80
C PRO A 381 -9.86 -0.03 -25.50
N SER A 382 -10.21 -1.09 -24.78
CA SER A 382 -10.19 -2.48 -25.25
C SER A 382 -10.82 -2.62 -26.65
N PRO A 383 -10.29 -3.49 -27.53
CA PRO A 383 -10.77 -3.62 -28.89
C PRO A 383 -12.25 -4.01 -28.90
N ILE A 384 -13.05 -3.20 -29.59
CA ILE A 384 -14.45 -3.49 -29.89
C ILE A 384 -14.46 -4.74 -30.76
N VAL A 385 -14.97 -5.84 -30.21
CA VAL A 385 -15.30 -7.04 -30.99
C VAL A 385 -16.45 -6.66 -31.90
N SER A 386 -16.15 -6.49 -33.19
CA SER A 386 -17.13 -6.34 -34.26
C SER A 386 -18.04 -7.57 -34.28
N GLN A 387 -19.33 -7.40 -34.03
CA GLN A 387 -20.32 -8.42 -34.36
C GLN A 387 -20.49 -8.50 -35.89
N PRO A 388 -20.79 -9.68 -36.45
CA PRO A 388 -20.89 -9.85 -37.89
C PRO A 388 -22.17 -9.17 -38.41
N SER A 389 -22.00 -8.36 -39.45
CA SER A 389 -23.07 -7.87 -40.30
C SER A 389 -23.56 -9.00 -41.22
N GLY A 390 -24.81 -9.43 -41.04
CA GLY A 390 -25.48 -10.44 -41.85
C GLY A 390 -26.79 -10.88 -41.24
#